data_AF-A0A7W7RV05-F1
#
_entry.id   AF-A0A7W7RV05-F1
#
_cell.length_a   1.000
_cell.length_b   1.000
_cell.length_c   1.000
_cell.angle_alpha   90.00
_cell.angle_beta   90.00
_cell.angle_gamma   90.00
#
_symmetry.space_group_name_H-M   'P 1'
#
loop_
_entity.id
_entity.type
_entity.pdbx_description
1 polymer ?
#
loop_
_entity_poly.entity_id
_entity_poly.type
_entity_poly.pdbx_seq_one_letter_code
_entity_poly.pdbx_strand_id
1 'polypeptide(L)'
;METHDGSDASATRPTPEEASAALREVEQVRSSLDVVPVPGWYMPLLALLAAGSALAQLLPTAVTVVVVLIMVAGIGATVRLYVQKVGFLRQVKGREVWPAVVPLVVIYLAAAVLDLAYGQEWGWIVAAVLGGGTILGIGYYHQRRVRRQA
;
A
#
# COMPACT_ATOMS: atom_id res chain seq x y z
N MET A 1 -52.22 -17.09 -4.04
CA MET A 1 -51.61 -15.86 -4.59
C MET A 1 -51.67 -14.84 -3.47
N GLU A 2 -50.71 -14.91 -2.57
CA GLU A 2 -50.68 -14.12 -1.33
C GLU A 2 -49.91 -12.84 -1.61
N THR A 3 -50.61 -11.71 -1.52
CA THR A 3 -50.06 -10.37 -1.61
C THR A 3 -49.47 -10.01 -0.25
N HIS A 4 -48.14 -9.99 -0.14
CA HIS A 4 -47.47 -9.34 0.98
C HIS A 4 -47.72 -7.84 0.86
N ASP A 5 -48.67 -7.38 1.67
CA ASP A 5 -48.95 -5.97 1.93
C ASP A 5 -47.70 -5.38 2.58
N GLY A 6 -46.91 -4.69 1.77
CA GLY A 6 -45.73 -3.94 2.19
C GLY A 6 -46.18 -2.76 3.03
N SER A 7 -46.49 -3.03 4.30
CA SER A 7 -46.50 -2.02 5.34
C SER A 7 -45.08 -1.48 5.41
N ASP A 8 -44.84 -0.40 4.67
CA ASP A 8 -43.70 0.49 4.83
C ASP A 8 -43.64 0.85 6.31
N ALA A 9 -42.83 0.09 7.04
CA ALA A 9 -42.36 0.43 8.36
C ALA A 9 -41.79 1.82 8.21
N SER A 10 -42.55 2.82 8.65
CA SER A 10 -42.13 4.19 8.79
C SER A 10 -40.85 4.09 9.58
N ALA A 11 -39.70 4.26 8.91
CA ALA A 11 -38.40 4.15 9.52
C ALA A 11 -38.32 5.28 10.54
N THR A 12 -38.74 4.99 11.76
CA THR A 12 -38.76 5.92 12.89
C THR A 12 -37.34 6.47 12.97
N ARG A 13 -37.22 7.78 12.76
CA ARG A 13 -35.92 8.45 12.75
C ARG A 13 -35.22 8.12 14.08
N PRO A 14 -34.02 7.54 14.04
CA PRO A 14 -33.32 7.11 15.25
C PRO A 14 -33.15 8.29 16.20
N THR A 15 -33.29 8.02 17.48
CA THR A 15 -33.09 9.02 18.51
C THR A 15 -31.62 9.46 18.53
N PRO A 16 -31.30 10.69 19.02
CA PRO A 16 -29.92 11.15 19.10
C PRO A 16 -29.00 10.20 19.88
N GLU A 17 -29.53 9.55 20.92
CA GLU A 17 -28.80 8.58 21.73
C GLU A 17 -28.47 7.31 20.94
N GLU A 18 -29.45 6.73 20.23
CA GLU A 18 -29.24 5.57 19.35
C GLU A 18 -28.25 5.87 18.23
N ALA A 19 -28.33 7.07 17.62
CA ALA A 19 -27.38 7.49 16.60
C ALA A 19 -25.94 7.61 17.17
N SER A 20 -25.79 8.14 18.38
CA SER A 20 -24.48 8.24 19.05
C SER A 20 -23.89 6.88 19.43
N ALA A 21 -24.75 5.92 19.79
CA ALA A 21 -24.36 4.57 20.13
C ALA A 21 -23.90 3.81 18.88
N ALA A 22 -24.66 3.90 17.79
CA ALA A 22 -24.30 3.32 16.50
C ALA A 22 -22.97 3.88 15.95
N LEU A 23 -22.74 5.20 16.08
CA LEU A 23 -21.46 5.79 15.67
C LEU A 23 -20.28 5.30 16.51
N ARG A 24 -20.47 5.12 17.83
CA ARG A 24 -19.43 4.55 18.71
C ARG A 24 -19.12 3.10 18.35
N GLU A 25 -20.13 2.31 18.04
CA GLU A 25 -19.95 0.92 17.61
C GLU A 25 -19.19 0.83 16.28
N VAL A 26 -19.54 1.69 15.30
CA VAL A 26 -18.81 1.80 14.04
C VAL A 26 -17.35 2.22 14.26
N GLU A 27 -17.09 3.19 15.14
CA GLU A 27 -15.73 3.63 15.44
C GLU A 27 -14.93 2.53 16.17
N GLN A 28 -15.57 1.77 17.05
CA GLN A 28 -14.95 0.64 17.73
C GLN A 28 -14.59 -0.47 16.75
N VAL A 29 -15.48 -0.84 15.83
CA VAL A 29 -15.19 -1.78 14.73
C VAL A 29 -14.11 -1.24 13.81
N ARG A 30 -14.12 0.06 13.50
CA ARG A 30 -13.07 0.68 12.68
C ARG A 30 -11.70 0.60 13.37
N SER A 31 -11.66 0.86 14.67
CA SER A 31 -10.42 0.80 15.46
C SER A 31 -9.85 -0.62 15.56
N SER A 32 -10.70 -1.66 15.55
CA SER A 32 -10.24 -3.05 15.56
C SER A 32 -9.71 -3.51 14.19
N LEU A 33 -10.24 -2.95 13.10
CA LEU A 33 -9.75 -3.17 11.74
C LEU A 33 -8.42 -2.46 11.45
N ASP A 34 -8.03 -1.46 12.25
CA ASP A 34 -6.76 -0.74 12.09
C ASP A 34 -5.52 -1.55 12.50
N VAL A 35 -5.70 -2.69 13.18
CA VAL A 35 -4.61 -3.53 13.70
C VAL A 35 -4.36 -4.78 12.83
N VAL A 36 -5.00 -4.88 11.66
CA VAL A 36 -4.82 -6.08 10.81
C VAL A 36 -3.36 -6.21 10.37
N PRO A 37 -2.66 -7.31 10.76
CA PRO A 37 -1.25 -7.46 10.45
C PRO A 37 -1.04 -7.61 8.94
N VAL A 38 -0.15 -6.77 8.40
CA VAL A 38 0.26 -6.87 6.99
C VAL A 38 0.89 -8.25 6.75
N PRO A 39 0.47 -9.00 5.70
CA PRO A 39 1.07 -10.29 5.38
C PRO A 39 2.59 -10.19 5.22
N GLY A 40 3.32 -11.15 5.79
CA GLY A 40 4.79 -11.14 5.79
C GLY A 40 5.44 -11.10 4.41
N TRP A 41 4.74 -11.56 3.37
CA TRP A 41 5.20 -11.55 1.98
C TRP A 41 5.04 -10.20 1.27
N TYR A 42 4.17 -9.33 1.76
CA TYR A 42 3.79 -8.11 1.04
C TYR A 42 4.94 -7.10 0.94
N MET A 43 5.64 -6.84 2.04
CA MET A 43 6.75 -5.90 2.08
C MET A 43 7.98 -6.38 1.29
N PRO A 44 8.40 -7.67 1.38
CA PRO A 44 9.43 -8.22 0.49
C PRO A 44 9.09 -8.08 -0.99
N LEU A 45 7.82 -8.31 -1.37
CA LEU A 45 7.40 -8.22 -2.76
C LEU A 45 7.44 -6.77 -3.27
N LEU A 46 6.99 -5.80 -2.47
CA LEU A 46 7.12 -4.38 -2.80
C LEU A 46 8.58 -3.94 -2.89
N ALA A 47 9.43 -4.42 -1.99
CA ALA A 47 10.87 -4.12 -2.01
C ALA A 47 11.52 -4.64 -3.30
N LEU A 48 11.15 -5.85 -3.73
CA LEU A 48 11.63 -6.44 -4.97
C LEU A 48 11.17 -5.62 -6.19
N LEU A 49 9.91 -5.18 -6.22
CA LEU A 49 9.38 -4.35 -7.30
C LEU A 49 10.08 -2.98 -7.37
N ALA A 50 10.34 -2.34 -6.24
CA ALA A 50 11.05 -1.06 -6.21
C ALA A 50 12.53 -1.21 -6.60
N ALA A 51 13.20 -2.27 -6.13
CA ALA A 51 14.58 -2.53 -6.49
C ALA A 51 14.71 -2.86 -7.98
N GLY A 52 13.82 -3.71 -8.50
CA GLY A 52 13.82 -4.07 -9.91
C GLY A 52 13.49 -2.88 -10.82
N SER A 53 12.67 -1.91 -10.39
CA SER A 53 12.34 -0.74 -11.22
C SER A 53 13.52 0.22 -11.38
N ALA A 54 14.39 0.30 -10.37
CA ALA A 54 15.67 1.00 -10.48
C ALA A 54 16.64 0.22 -11.37
N LEU A 55 16.77 -1.10 -11.20
CA LEU A 55 17.64 -1.93 -12.03
C LEU A 55 17.20 -2.00 -13.50
N ALA A 56 15.91 -1.85 -13.79
CA ALA A 56 15.38 -1.85 -15.16
C ALA A 56 15.92 -0.68 -16.01
N GLN A 57 16.45 0.37 -15.38
CA GLN A 57 17.07 1.50 -16.07
C GLN A 57 18.44 1.15 -16.67
N LEU A 58 19.08 0.07 -16.20
CA LEU A 58 20.33 -0.45 -16.77
C LEU A 58 20.10 -1.33 -18.01
N LEU A 59 18.85 -1.57 -18.39
CA LEU A 59 18.49 -2.41 -19.52
C LEU A 59 18.28 -1.57 -20.78
N PRO A 60 18.45 -2.17 -21.97
CA PRO A 60 18.06 -1.52 -23.22
C PRO A 60 16.57 -1.15 -23.21
N THR A 61 16.21 -0.02 -23.81
CA THR A 61 14.85 0.56 -23.75
C THR A 61 13.73 -0.43 -24.07
N ALA A 62 13.93 -1.30 -25.08
CA ALA A 62 12.94 -2.31 -25.46
C ALA A 62 12.67 -3.32 -24.33
N VAL A 63 13.69 -3.70 -23.57
CA VAL A 63 13.58 -4.61 -22.43
C VAL A 63 12.97 -3.89 -21.23
N THR A 64 13.34 -2.62 -21.00
CA THR A 64 12.78 -1.79 -19.92
C THR A 64 11.26 -1.70 -20.01
N VAL A 65 10.69 -1.50 -21.21
CA VAL A 65 9.23 -1.46 -21.41
C VAL A 65 8.57 -2.76 -20.95
N VAL A 66 9.14 -3.92 -21.32
CA VAL A 66 8.62 -5.23 -20.92
C VAL A 66 8.70 -5.40 -19.40
N VAL A 67 9.82 -5.03 -18.79
CA VAL A 67 9.99 -5.11 -17.33
C VAL A 67 9.00 -4.20 -16.60
N VAL A 68 8.78 -2.98 -17.07
CA VAL A 68 7.79 -2.05 -16.51
C VAL A 68 6.39 -2.65 -16.60
N LEU A 69 6.00 -3.26 -17.72
CA LEU A 69 4.71 -3.93 -17.86
C LEU A 69 4.56 -5.09 -16.86
N ILE A 70 5.60 -5.92 -16.70
CA ILE A 70 5.63 -7.00 -15.71
C ILE A 70 5.48 -6.44 -14.29
N MET A 71 6.11 -5.31 -13.98
CA MET A 71 6.00 -4.66 -12.69
C MET A 71 4.61 -4.10 -12.42
N VAL A 72 4.00 -3.40 -13.39
CA VAL A 72 2.63 -2.90 -13.28
C VAL A 72 1.66 -4.06 -13.03
N ALA A 73 1.80 -5.15 -13.80
CA ALA A 73 1.03 -6.36 -13.58
C ALA A 73 1.29 -6.98 -12.20
N GLY A 74 2.54 -7.01 -11.76
CA GLY A 74 2.95 -7.50 -10.44
C GLY A 74 2.36 -6.68 -9.29
N ILE A 75 2.33 -5.35 -9.40
CA ILE A 75 1.67 -4.45 -8.44
C ILE A 75 0.17 -4.76 -8.41
N GLY A 76 -0.48 -4.84 -9.58
CA GLY A 76 -1.90 -5.15 -9.67
C GLY A 76 -2.25 -6.51 -9.04
N ALA A 77 -1.44 -7.54 -9.31
CA ALA A 77 -1.58 -8.86 -8.71
C ALA A 77 -1.35 -8.82 -7.19
N THR A 78 -0.33 -8.11 -6.73
CA THR A 78 0.00 -7.92 -5.30
C THR A 78 -1.15 -7.26 -4.55
N VAL A 79 -1.71 -6.18 -5.10
CA VAL A 79 -2.86 -5.48 -4.53
C VAL A 79 -4.09 -6.39 -4.53
N ARG A 80 -4.37 -7.09 -5.64
CA ARG A 80 -5.49 -8.04 -5.71
C ARG A 80 -5.38 -9.14 -4.66
N LEU A 81 -4.21 -9.76 -4.51
CA LEU A 81 -3.95 -10.80 -3.51
C LEU A 81 -4.06 -10.26 -2.09
N TYR A 82 -3.60 -9.04 -1.85
CA TYR A 82 -3.76 -8.36 -0.56
C TYR A 82 -5.24 -8.15 -0.22
N VAL A 83 -6.02 -7.60 -1.17
CA VAL A 83 -7.46 -7.38 -1.00
C VAL A 83 -8.22 -8.69 -0.80
N GLN A 84 -7.90 -9.74 -1.55
CA GLN A 84 -8.51 -11.06 -1.38
C GLN A 84 -8.22 -11.66 0.00
N LYS A 85 -7.04 -11.38 0.56
CA LYS A 85 -6.62 -11.93 1.86
C LYS A 85 -7.13 -11.11 3.05
N VAL A 86 -7.19 -9.79 2.93
CA VAL A 86 -7.57 -8.87 4.02
C VAL A 86 -9.06 -8.52 3.97
N GLY A 87 -9.72 -8.67 2.82
CA GLY A 87 -11.15 -8.44 2.63
C GLY A 87 -11.53 -6.96 2.41
N PHE A 88 -10.63 -6.02 2.66
CA PHE A 88 -10.87 -4.59 2.46
C PHE A 88 -9.58 -3.81 2.15
N LEU A 89 -9.72 -2.66 1.49
CA LEU A 89 -8.67 -1.65 1.36
C LEU A 89 -8.88 -0.60 2.44
N ARG A 90 -7.95 -0.49 3.39
CA ARG A 90 -7.90 0.66 4.29
C ARG A 90 -7.65 1.90 3.45
N GLN A 91 -8.48 2.93 3.63
CA GLN A 91 -8.22 4.24 3.05
C GLN A 91 -6.98 4.84 3.73
N VAL A 92 -5.82 4.66 3.10
CA VAL A 92 -4.57 5.20 3.62
C VAL A 92 -4.61 6.71 3.45
N LYS A 93 -4.53 7.45 4.56
CA LYS A 93 -4.43 8.91 4.49
C LYS A 93 -3.12 9.24 3.78
N GLY A 94 -3.15 10.15 2.81
CA GLY A 94 -1.94 10.50 2.04
C GLY A 94 -0.73 10.78 2.95
N ARG A 95 -0.94 11.50 4.06
CA ARG A 95 0.05 11.78 5.12
C ARG A 95 0.77 10.56 5.70
N GLU A 96 0.14 9.40 5.75
CA GLU A 96 0.75 8.14 6.22
C GLU A 96 1.69 7.54 5.16
N VAL A 97 1.47 7.86 3.88
CA VAL A 97 2.24 7.35 2.75
C VAL A 97 3.48 8.22 2.45
N TRP A 98 3.41 9.53 2.74
CA TRP A 98 4.48 10.49 2.48
C TRP A 98 5.86 10.06 3.03
N PRO A 99 5.99 9.57 4.27
CA PRO A 99 7.28 9.15 4.81
C PRO A 99 7.93 7.99 4.06
N ALA A 100 7.13 7.16 3.37
CA ALA A 100 7.62 6.07 2.53
C ALA A 100 7.95 6.56 1.12
N VAL A 101 7.08 7.39 0.54
CA VAL A 101 7.19 7.81 -0.86
C VAL A 101 8.27 8.88 -1.06
N VAL A 102 8.40 9.85 -0.14
CA VAL A 102 9.36 10.95 -0.31
C VAL A 102 10.80 10.45 -0.42
N PRO A 103 11.31 9.58 0.49
CA PRO A 103 12.66 9.06 0.36
C PRO A 103 12.86 8.31 -0.96
N LEU A 104 11.89 7.49 -1.37
CA LEU A 104 11.96 6.73 -2.62
C LEU A 104 12.06 7.66 -3.83
N VAL A 105 11.23 8.69 -3.90
CA VAL A 105 11.26 9.68 -4.99
C VAL A 105 12.57 10.43 -5.00
N VAL A 106 13.06 10.88 -3.83
CA VAL A 106 14.34 11.61 -3.72
C VAL A 106 15.51 10.74 -4.19
N ILE A 107 15.56 9.47 -3.76
CA ILE A 107 16.58 8.50 -4.18
C ILE A 107 16.54 8.29 -5.70
N TYR A 108 15.34 8.10 -6.25
CA TYR A 108 15.17 7.86 -7.68
C TYR A 108 15.56 9.08 -8.53
N LEU A 109 15.16 10.29 -8.11
CA LEU A 109 15.54 11.53 -8.78
C LEU A 109 17.05 11.77 -8.70
N ALA A 110 17.68 11.49 -7.54
CA ALA A 110 19.12 11.62 -7.40
C ALA A 110 19.88 10.67 -8.35
N ALA A 111 19.43 9.42 -8.47
CA ALA A 111 20.01 8.47 -9.43
C ALA A 111 19.80 8.92 -10.88
N ALA A 112 18.60 9.39 -11.23
CA ALA A 112 18.32 9.92 -12.56
C ALA A 112 19.19 11.13 -12.92
N VAL A 113 19.42 12.05 -11.97
CA VAL A 113 20.30 13.19 -12.17
C VAL A 113 21.76 12.73 -12.34
N LEU A 114 22.22 11.77 -11.54
CA LEU A 114 23.57 11.20 -11.68
C LEU A 114 23.80 10.57 -13.05
N ASP A 115 22.81 9.84 -13.54
CA ASP A 115 22.86 9.18 -14.83
C ASP A 115 22.83 10.20 -15.99
N LEU A 116 21.84 11.10 -15.99
CA LEU A 116 21.66 12.08 -17.08
C LEU A 116 22.75 13.14 -17.15
N ALA A 117 23.25 13.62 -16.00
CA ALA A 117 24.22 14.71 -15.97
C ALA A 117 25.68 14.22 -16.03
N TYR A 118 25.96 13.01 -15.55
CA TYR A 118 27.33 12.50 -15.39
C TYR A 118 27.59 11.13 -16.04
N GLY A 119 26.56 10.48 -16.63
CA GLY A 119 26.66 9.13 -17.19
C GLY A 119 26.99 8.06 -16.13
N GLN A 120 26.62 8.30 -14.87
CA GLN A 120 26.99 7.43 -13.75
C GLN A 120 25.89 6.40 -13.47
N GLU A 121 25.85 5.34 -14.29
CA GLU A 121 24.83 4.29 -14.21
C GLU A 121 24.80 3.54 -12.86
N TRP A 122 25.91 3.50 -12.11
CA TRP A 122 25.96 2.86 -10.79
C TRP A 122 25.00 3.50 -9.78
N GLY A 123 24.54 4.73 -10.03
CA GLY A 123 23.50 5.39 -9.23
C GLY A 123 22.20 4.57 -9.15
N TRP A 124 21.86 3.83 -10.21
CA TRP A 124 20.68 2.95 -10.23
C TRP A 124 20.81 1.74 -9.32
N ILE A 125 22.02 1.18 -9.19
CA ILE A 125 22.29 0.07 -8.25
C ILE A 125 22.10 0.57 -6.81
N VAL A 126 22.64 1.74 -6.50
CA VAL A 126 22.48 2.35 -5.17
C VAL A 126 21.01 2.67 -4.89
N ALA A 127 20.28 3.19 -5.87
CA ALA A 127 18.85 3.42 -5.75
C ALA A 127 18.06 2.13 -5.49
N ALA A 128 18.43 1.02 -6.16
CA ALA A 128 17.79 -0.28 -5.95
C ALA A 128 17.99 -0.78 -4.51
N VAL A 129 19.22 -0.71 -3.99
CA VAL A 129 19.57 -1.13 -2.63
C VAL A 129 18.87 -0.26 -1.59
N LEU A 130 18.96 1.08 -1.73
CA LEU A 130 18.36 2.01 -0.78
C LEU A 130 16.83 1.96 -0.84
N GLY A 131 16.24 1.86 -2.03
CA GLY A 131 14.79 1.78 -2.22
C GLY A 131 14.21 0.49 -1.65
N GLY A 132 14.79 -0.66 -2.01
CA GLY A 132 14.40 -1.95 -1.45
C GLY A 132 14.60 -2.01 0.07
N GLY A 133 15.75 -1.52 0.55
CA GLY A 133 16.08 -1.45 1.98
C GLY A 133 15.11 -0.57 2.77
N THR A 134 14.71 0.57 2.21
CA THR A 134 13.73 1.49 2.85
C THR A 134 12.37 0.81 3.02
N ILE A 135 11.87 0.13 1.98
CA ILE A 135 10.59 -0.58 2.04
C ILE A 135 10.64 -1.71 3.07
N LEU A 136 11.71 -2.51 3.06
CA LEU A 136 11.89 -3.57 4.06
C LEU A 136 11.98 -3.01 5.49
N GLY A 137 12.73 -1.92 5.69
CA GLY A 137 12.88 -1.26 6.97
C GLY A 137 11.55 -0.74 7.53
N ILE A 138 10.76 -0.09 6.69
CA ILE A 138 9.40 0.38 7.04
C ILE A 138 8.50 -0.82 7.38
N GLY A 139 8.50 -1.86 6.54
CA GLY A 139 7.74 -3.08 6.78
C GLY A 139 8.09 -3.74 8.11
N TYR A 140 9.38 -3.85 8.41
CA TYR A 140 9.87 -4.42 9.66
C TYR A 140 9.49 -3.57 10.88
N TYR A 141 9.59 -2.25 10.76
CA TYR A 141 9.20 -1.31 11.80
C TYR A 141 7.71 -1.41 12.14
N HIS A 142 6.85 -1.46 11.13
CA HIS A 142 5.40 -1.63 11.31
C HIS A 142 5.06 -2.99 11.93
N GLN A 143 5.65 -4.08 11.44
CA GLN A 143 5.42 -5.41 12.01
C GLN A 143 5.86 -5.50 13.49
N ARG A 144 6.98 -4.86 13.85
CA ARG A 144 7.43 -4.78 15.26
C ARG A 144 6.45 -4.01 16.14
N ARG A 145 5.86 -2.91 15.64
CA ARG A 145 4.87 -2.14 16.40
C ARG A 145 3.60 -2.94 16.65
N VAL A 146 3.05 -3.59 15.62
CA VAL A 146 1.85 -4.42 15.74
C VAL A 146 2.07 -5.57 16.74
N ARG A 147 3.22 -6.24 16.68
CA ARG A 147 3.58 -7.32 17.63
C ARG A 147 3.75 -6.87 19.08
N ARG A 148 3.99 -5.59 19.35
CA ARG A 148 4.10 -5.05 20.73
C ARG A 148 2.75 -4.68 21.33
N GLN A 149 1.72 -4.55 20.50
CA GLN A 149 0.37 -4.16 20.90
C GLN A 149 -0.59 -5.35 20.99
N ALA A 150 -0.20 -6.50 20.43
CA ALA A 150 -0.86 -7.79 20.61
C ALA A 150 -0.27 -8.53 21.81
#